data_AF-A0A659UFU8-F1
#
_entry.id   AF-A0A659UFU8-F1
#
_cell.length_a   1.000
_cell.length_b   1.000
_cell.length_c   1.000
_cell.angle_alpha   90.00
_cell.angle_beta   90.00
_cell.angle_gamma   90.00
#
_symmetry.space_group_name_H-M   'P 1'
#
loop_
_entity.id
_entity.type
_entity.pdbx_description
1 polymer ?
#
loop_
_entity_poly.entity_id
_entity_poly.type
_entity_poly.pdbx_seq_one_letter_code
_entity_poly.pdbx_strand_id
1 'polypeptide(L)'
;VVTQEFNAAAVRILVQLKVADFLVKPITTADLVRSVVRALQGPGREENTESQIYTFMPAAGGVGTTTLALQTAFQLHHSVTRGASTCVVDLNFQQGACAEYLDLEPRFDITEIENQPERLDRQLLDVMLSKHPSGLCV
;
A
#
# COMPACT_ATOMS: atom_id res chain seq x y z
N VAL A 1 -1.13 -26.12 10.78
CA VAL A 1 -0.90 -27.57 11.03
C VAL A 1 -2.09 -28.35 10.50
N VAL A 2 -1.86 -29.43 9.75
CA VAL A 2 -2.92 -30.29 9.20
C VAL A 2 -2.91 -31.62 9.95
N THR A 3 -4.05 -32.04 10.47
CA THR A 3 -4.22 -33.31 11.21
C THR A 3 -5.34 -34.17 10.60
N GLN A 4 -5.31 -35.47 10.91
CA GLN A 4 -6.38 -36.40 10.57
C GLN A 4 -7.55 -36.29 11.56
N GLU A 5 -7.27 -36.03 12.82
CA GLU A 5 -8.26 -36.07 13.91
C GLU A 5 -8.12 -34.88 14.85
N PHE A 6 -9.22 -34.51 15.51
CA PHE A 6 -9.25 -33.45 16.52
C PHE A 6 -8.82 -33.98 17.89
N ASN A 7 -7.86 -33.31 18.52
CA ASN A 7 -7.42 -33.60 19.90
C ASN A 7 -7.30 -32.29 20.70
N ALA A 8 -8.13 -32.14 21.73
CA ALA A 8 -8.21 -30.91 22.53
C ALA A 8 -6.89 -30.57 23.26
N ALA A 9 -6.14 -31.58 23.72
CA ALA A 9 -4.86 -31.36 24.39
C ALA A 9 -3.80 -30.86 23.39
N ALA A 10 -3.78 -31.43 22.18
CA ALA A 10 -2.90 -30.97 21.11
C ALA A 10 -3.26 -29.53 20.66
N VAL A 11 -4.55 -29.21 20.54
CA VAL A 11 -5.00 -27.86 20.19
C VAL A 11 -4.54 -26.84 21.24
N ARG A 12 -4.65 -27.15 22.53
CA ARG A 12 -4.17 -26.26 23.59
C ARG A 12 -2.67 -25.96 23.47
N ILE A 13 -1.85 -26.95 23.14
CA ILE A 13 -0.42 -26.78 22.89
C ILE A 13 -0.18 -25.90 21.66
N LEU A 14 -0.89 -26.15 20.55
CA LEU A 14 -0.76 -25.38 19.31
C LEU A 14 -1.14 -23.90 19.50
N VAL A 15 -2.18 -23.63 20.30
CA VAL A 15 -2.58 -22.27 20.68
C VAL A 15 -1.47 -21.59 21.50
N GLN A 16 -0.87 -22.29 22.46
CA GLN A 16 0.27 -21.76 23.24
C GLN A 16 1.49 -21.47 22.38
N LEU A 17 1.73 -22.29 21.34
CA LEU A 17 2.80 -22.10 20.36
C LEU A 17 2.48 -21.01 19.31
N LYS A 18 1.32 -20.34 19.40
CA LYS A 18 0.87 -19.31 18.46
C LYS A 18 0.93 -19.77 16.99
N VAL A 19 0.57 -21.02 16.74
CA VAL A 19 0.48 -21.56 15.37
C VAL A 19 -0.58 -20.76 14.59
N ALA A 20 -0.28 -20.41 13.34
CA ALA A 20 -1.14 -19.55 12.51
C ALA A 20 -2.54 -20.12 12.28
N ASP A 21 -2.66 -21.44 12.08
CA ASP A 21 -3.94 -22.12 11.94
C ASP A 21 -3.85 -23.64 12.15
N PHE A 22 -4.99 -24.27 12.44
CA PHE A 22 -5.15 -25.71 12.65
C PHE A 22 -6.32 -26.26 11.84
N LEU A 23 -6.04 -27.19 10.92
CA LEU A 23 -7.02 -27.79 10.02
C LEU A 23 -7.12 -29.29 10.24
N VAL A 24 -8.36 -29.81 10.33
CA VAL A 24 -8.66 -31.24 10.45
C VAL A 24 -9.19 -31.73 9.11
N LYS A 25 -8.71 -32.88 8.63
CA LYS A 25 -9.20 -33.48 7.39
C LYS A 25 -10.65 -34.00 7.53
N PRO A 26 -11.42 -34.03 6.43
CA PRO A 26 -11.07 -33.56 5.09
C PRO A 26 -11.07 -32.02 4.99
N ILE A 27 -10.06 -31.47 4.30
CA ILE A 27 -9.90 -30.01 4.14
C ILE A 27 -10.47 -29.59 2.79
N THR A 28 -11.31 -28.55 2.79
CA THR A 28 -11.77 -27.95 1.53
C THR A 28 -10.71 -26.98 0.98
N THR A 29 -10.73 -26.74 -0.33
CA THR A 29 -9.88 -25.73 -0.96
C THR A 29 -10.06 -24.34 -0.34
N ALA A 30 -11.29 -23.98 0.04
CA ALA A 30 -11.59 -22.71 0.69
C ALA A 30 -10.93 -22.58 2.07
N ASP A 31 -10.95 -23.64 2.88
CA ASP A 31 -10.32 -23.67 4.20
C ASP A 31 -8.81 -23.54 4.09
N LEU A 32 -8.20 -24.26 3.13
CA LEU A 32 -6.77 -24.20 2.87
C LEU A 32 -6.33 -22.80 2.45
N VAL A 33 -7.04 -22.19 1.50
CA VAL A 33 -6.75 -20.83 1.02
C VAL A 33 -6.83 -19.83 2.18
N ARG A 34 -7.89 -19.90 3.00
CA ARG A 34 -8.07 -19.02 4.16
C ARG A 34 -6.91 -19.14 5.16
N SER A 35 -6.52 -20.36 5.51
CA SER A 35 -5.41 -20.60 6.44
C SER A 35 -4.06 -20.11 5.89
N VAL A 36 -3.81 -20.26 4.59
CA VAL A 36 -2.60 -19.74 3.94
C VAL A 36 -2.58 -18.22 3.97
N VAL A 37 -3.68 -17.57 3.60
CA VAL A 37 -3.80 -16.10 3.65
C VAL A 37 -3.53 -15.58 5.06
N ARG A 38 -4.15 -16.19 6.07
CA ARG A 38 -3.96 -15.81 7.48
C ARG A 38 -2.52 -16.03 7.96
N ALA A 39 -1.88 -17.12 7.54
CA ALA A 39 -0.49 -17.42 7.87
C ALA A 39 0.49 -16.42 7.24
N LEU A 40 0.21 -15.96 6.01
CA LEU A 40 1.02 -14.94 5.32
C LEU A 40 0.83 -13.54 5.92
N GLN A 41 -0.37 -13.22 6.42
CA GLN A 41 -0.65 -11.93 7.05
C GLN A 41 -0.03 -11.80 8.45
N GLY A 42 0.07 -12.90 9.21
CA GLY A 42 0.63 -12.94 10.57
C GLY A 42 -0.35 -12.46 11.66
N PRO A 43 -0.14 -12.82 12.93
CA PRO A 43 -1.03 -12.43 14.03
C PRO A 43 -0.89 -10.93 14.34
N GLY A 44 -2.01 -10.19 14.39
CA GLY A 44 -2.03 -8.78 14.80
C GLY A 44 -1.84 -7.77 13.66
N ARG A 45 -1.91 -8.21 12.40
CA ARG A 45 -2.08 -7.30 11.28
C ARG A 45 -3.54 -6.85 11.27
N GLU A 46 -3.85 -5.83 12.07
CA GLU A 46 -5.02 -5.02 11.79
C GLU A 46 -4.89 -4.59 10.33
N GLU A 47 -5.94 -4.79 9.54
CA GLU A 47 -6.07 -4.14 8.24
C GLU A 47 -6.17 -2.64 8.53
N ASN A 48 -5.02 -2.00 8.76
CA ASN A 48 -4.90 -0.56 8.66
C ASN A 48 -5.24 -0.23 7.21
N THR A 49 -6.53 -0.04 7.00
CA THR A 49 -7.14 0.33 5.73
C THR A 49 -6.80 1.78 5.38
N GLU A 50 -6.26 2.53 6.35
CA GLU A 50 -5.77 3.88 6.16
C GLU A 50 -4.43 3.90 5.45
N SER A 51 -4.33 4.80 4.46
CA SER A 51 -3.10 5.11 3.76
C SER A 51 -2.05 5.68 4.71
N GLN A 52 -0.80 5.24 4.57
CA GLN A 52 0.33 5.85 5.26
C GLN A 52 0.78 7.09 4.47
N ILE A 53 0.80 8.26 5.12
CA ILE A 53 1.21 9.53 4.51
C ILE A 53 2.61 9.90 4.97
N TYR A 54 3.52 10.08 4.02
CA TYR A 54 4.90 10.53 4.27
C TYR A 54 5.10 11.91 3.64
N THR A 55 5.43 12.91 4.45
CA THR A 55 5.61 14.30 4.00
C THR A 55 7.08 14.66 3.92
N PHE A 56 7.48 15.24 2.79
CA PHE A 56 8.84 15.74 2.55
C PHE A 56 8.81 17.26 2.50
N MET A 57 9.42 17.93 3.49
CA MET A 57 9.51 19.38 3.54
C MET A 57 10.96 19.83 3.30
N PRO A 58 11.22 20.77 2.37
CA PRO A 58 12.57 21.28 2.13
C PRO A 58 13.02 22.21 3.26
N ALA A 59 14.26 22.06 3.72
CA ALA A 59 14.90 23.03 4.62
C ALA A 59 15.45 24.25 3.88
N ALA A 60 15.75 24.10 2.59
CA ALA A 60 16.20 25.15 1.67
C ALA A 60 15.92 24.74 0.22
N GLY A 61 16.10 25.67 -0.73
CA GLY A 61 16.01 25.36 -2.15
C GLY A 61 17.14 24.44 -2.61
N GLY A 62 16.86 23.52 -3.53
CA GLY A 62 17.87 22.67 -4.15
C GLY A 62 18.46 21.55 -3.27
N VAL A 63 17.92 21.31 -2.07
CA VAL A 63 18.42 20.26 -1.16
C VAL A 63 18.03 18.83 -1.59
N GLY A 64 17.41 18.67 -2.75
CA GLY A 64 17.04 17.37 -3.31
C GLY A 64 15.76 16.75 -2.74
N THR A 65 14.86 17.55 -2.16
CA THR A 65 13.59 17.06 -1.58
C THR A 65 12.75 16.28 -2.58
N THR A 66 12.57 16.79 -3.80
CA THR A 66 11.85 16.09 -4.89
C THR A 66 12.50 14.74 -5.20
N THR A 67 13.83 14.70 -5.31
CA THR A 67 14.58 13.46 -5.55
C THR A 67 14.37 12.45 -4.43
N LEU A 68 14.46 12.88 -3.16
CA LEU A 68 14.26 12.01 -2.01
C LEU A 68 12.83 11.47 -1.93
N ALA A 69 11.83 12.30 -2.23
CA ALA A 69 10.43 11.91 -2.26
C ALA A 69 10.19 10.83 -3.33
N LEU A 70 10.64 11.06 -4.56
CA LEU A 70 10.48 10.12 -5.68
C LEU A 70 11.21 8.80 -5.43
N GLN A 71 12.46 8.83 -4.96
CA GLN A 71 13.22 7.62 -4.68
C GLN A 71 12.60 6.81 -3.54
N THR A 72 12.09 7.49 -2.50
CA THR A 72 11.38 6.83 -1.41
C THR A 72 10.08 6.20 -1.90
N ALA A 73 9.32 6.91 -2.74
CA ALA A 73 8.10 6.40 -3.35
C ALA A 73 8.37 5.14 -4.19
N PHE A 74 9.45 5.11 -4.99
CA PHE A 74 9.86 3.92 -5.73
C PHE A 74 10.21 2.74 -4.81
N GLN A 75 10.96 2.98 -3.73
CA GLN A 75 11.33 1.95 -2.77
C GLN A 75 10.10 1.38 -2.04
N LEU A 76 9.15 2.24 -1.66
CA LEU A 76 7.88 1.83 -1.07
C LEU A 76 7.03 1.02 -2.05
N HIS A 77 6.93 1.49 -3.30
CA HIS A 77 6.16 0.84 -4.37
C HIS A 77 6.67 -0.57 -4.68
N HIS A 78 7.99 -0.79 -4.67
CA HIS A 78 8.59 -2.11 -4.90
C HIS A 78 8.64 -3.00 -3.65
N SER A 79 8.23 -2.50 -2.47
CA SER A 79 8.32 -3.28 -1.24
C SER A 79 7.30 -4.43 -1.21
N VAL A 80 7.80 -5.66 -1.25
CA VAL A 80 7.01 -6.92 -1.27
C VAL A 80 6.12 -7.06 -0.03
N THR A 81 6.45 -6.39 1.06
CA THR A 81 5.72 -6.47 2.32
C THR A 81 4.40 -5.71 2.31
N ARG A 82 4.18 -4.77 1.39
CA ARG A 82 3.02 -3.87 1.42
C ARG A 82 2.01 -4.06 0.30
N GLY A 83 2.37 -4.63 -0.86
CA GLY A 83 1.43 -4.80 -1.98
C GLY A 83 0.62 -3.52 -2.32
N ALA A 84 1.15 -2.35 -1.93
CA ALA A 84 0.38 -1.13 -1.77
C ALA A 84 0.59 -0.22 -2.96
N SER A 85 -0.49 0.31 -3.50
CA SER A 85 -0.45 1.42 -4.45
C SER A 85 0.24 2.61 -3.79
N THR A 86 1.33 3.09 -4.39
CA THR A 86 2.04 4.29 -3.95
C THR A 86 1.69 5.44 -4.88
N CYS A 87 1.36 6.59 -4.30
CA CYS A 87 1.07 7.83 -5.01
C CYS A 87 1.94 8.96 -4.44
N VAL A 88 2.54 9.76 -5.31
CA VAL A 88 3.27 10.98 -4.93
C VAL A 88 2.38 12.16 -5.26
N VAL A 89 2.12 13.03 -4.28
CA VAL A 89 1.36 14.26 -4.51
C VAL A 89 2.33 15.44 -4.41
N ASP A 90 2.54 16.15 -5.51
CA ASP A 90 3.34 17.36 -5.52
C ASP A 90 2.49 18.56 -5.10
N LEU A 91 2.73 19.07 -3.90
CA LEU A 91 2.03 20.24 -3.35
C LEU A 91 2.77 21.56 -3.63
N ASN A 92 3.81 21.53 -4.46
CA ASN A 92 4.43 22.74 -4.98
C ASN A 92 3.73 23.17 -6.29
N PHE A 93 2.64 23.93 -6.18
CA PHE A 93 1.86 24.35 -7.36
C PHE A 93 2.58 25.34 -8.30
N GLN A 94 3.69 25.94 -7.87
CA GLN A 94 4.43 26.92 -8.68
C GLN A 94 5.57 26.28 -9.48
N GLN A 95 6.26 25.31 -8.88
CA GLN A 95 7.50 24.72 -9.42
C GLN A 95 7.54 23.20 -9.19
N GLY A 96 6.36 22.57 -9.14
CA GLY A 96 6.23 21.14 -9.03
C GLY A 96 6.83 20.48 -10.27
N ALA A 97 7.62 19.43 -10.05
CA ALA A 97 8.40 18.80 -11.11
C ALA A 97 8.38 17.26 -11.02
N CYS A 98 7.58 16.68 -10.11
CA CYS A 98 7.60 15.23 -9.89
C CYS A 98 7.29 14.43 -11.17
N ALA A 99 6.29 14.84 -11.96
CA ALA A 99 5.97 14.17 -13.22
C ALA A 99 7.09 14.29 -14.26
N GLU A 100 7.65 15.50 -14.42
CA GLU A 100 8.75 15.77 -15.37
C GLU A 100 10.00 14.96 -15.04
N TYR A 101 10.35 14.82 -13.76
CA TYR A 101 11.47 13.98 -13.30
C TYR A 101 11.32 12.50 -13.69
N LEU A 102 10.08 12.05 -13.95
CA LEU A 102 9.76 10.69 -14.37
C LEU A 102 9.47 10.57 -15.87
N ASP A 103 9.73 11.63 -16.64
CA ASP A 103 9.40 11.69 -18.07
C ASP A 103 7.90 11.45 -18.34
N LEU A 104 7.04 12.01 -17.48
CA LEU A 104 5.59 11.95 -17.57
C LEU A 104 5.00 13.33 -17.86
N GLU A 105 3.94 13.35 -18.65
CA GLU A 105 3.08 14.53 -18.82
C GLU A 105 2.32 14.80 -17.52
N PRO A 106 2.47 15.98 -16.89
CA PRO A 106 1.74 16.33 -15.68
C PRO A 106 0.24 16.48 -15.96
N ARG A 107 -0.60 15.71 -15.25
CA ARG A 107 -2.07 15.76 -15.38
C ARG A 107 -2.78 16.42 -14.20
N PHE A 108 -2.07 16.68 -13.11
CA PHE A 108 -2.65 17.27 -11.92
C PHE A 108 -2.91 18.76 -12.14
N ASP A 109 -4.19 19.16 -12.01
CA ASP A 109 -4.63 20.55 -12.08
C ASP A 109 -5.43 20.90 -10.84
N ILE A 110 -4.82 21.65 -9.91
CA ILE A 110 -5.49 22.06 -8.67
C ILE A 110 -6.74 22.91 -8.92
N THR A 111 -6.83 23.61 -10.05
CA THR A 111 -7.94 24.52 -10.35
C THR A 111 -9.28 23.79 -10.55
N GLU A 112 -9.24 22.51 -10.93
CA GLU A 112 -10.42 21.64 -11.04
C GLU A 112 -11.09 21.36 -9.69
N ILE A 113 -10.34 21.48 -8.58
CA ILE A 113 -10.81 21.08 -7.23
C ILE A 113 -10.68 22.18 -6.17
N GLU A 114 -9.95 23.28 -6.42
CA GLU A 114 -9.64 24.30 -5.40
C GLU A 114 -10.89 24.93 -4.76
N ASN A 115 -11.97 25.11 -5.53
CA ASN A 115 -13.22 25.72 -5.07
C ASN A 115 -14.25 24.69 -4.59
N GLN A 116 -14.06 23.41 -4.93
CA GLN A 116 -14.99 22.30 -4.64
C GLN A 116 -14.21 21.01 -4.36
N PRO A 117 -13.41 20.96 -3.27
CA PRO A 117 -12.53 19.83 -2.97
C PRO A 117 -13.30 18.51 -2.78
N GLU A 118 -14.57 18.58 -2.38
CA GLU A 118 -15.47 17.44 -2.26
C GLU A 118 -15.77 16.72 -3.59
N ARG A 119 -15.49 17.35 -4.74
CA ARG A 119 -15.62 16.73 -6.06
C ARG A 119 -14.47 15.80 -6.43
N LEU A 120 -13.41 15.74 -5.62
CA LEU A 120 -12.31 14.81 -5.82
C LEU A 120 -12.76 13.38 -5.48
N ASP A 121 -13.48 12.78 -6.41
CA ASP A 121 -13.82 11.36 -6.39
C ASP A 121 -12.73 10.52 -7.06
N ARG A 122 -12.95 9.19 -7.08
CA ARG A 122 -12.00 8.25 -7.66
C ARG A 122 -11.81 8.46 -9.17
N GLN A 123 -12.85 8.83 -9.91
CA GLN A 123 -12.78 8.99 -11.35
C GLN A 123 -11.99 10.25 -11.71
N LEU A 124 -12.26 11.36 -11.03
CA LEU A 124 -11.53 12.60 -11.21
C LEU A 124 -10.06 12.40 -10.82
N LEU A 125 -9.79 11.75 -9.69
CA LEU A 125 -8.43 11.41 -9.30
C LEU A 125 -7.70 10.59 -10.37
N ASP A 126 -8.33 9.54 -10.93
CA ASP A 126 -7.73 8.72 -11.98
C ASP A 126 -7.38 9.51 -13.26
N VAL A 127 -8.11 10.60 -13.56
CA VAL A 127 -7.83 11.50 -14.68
C VAL A 127 -6.64 12.43 -14.38
N MET A 128 -6.53 12.89 -13.13
CA MET A 128 -5.48 13.81 -12.67
C MET A 128 -4.14 13.12 -12.40
N LEU A 129 -4.10 11.78 -12.33
CA LEU A 129 -2.88 11.02 -12.09
C LEU A 129 -2.07 10.76 -13.36
N SER A 130 -0.77 10.95 -13.25
CA SER A 130 0.26 10.58 -14.23
C SER A 130 0.83 9.21 -13.82
N LYS A 131 0.73 8.21 -14.69
CA LYS A 131 1.08 6.82 -14.37
C LYS A 131 2.41 6.43 -15.02
N HIS A 132 3.42 6.14 -14.20
CA HIS A 132 4.70 5.61 -14.66
C HIS A 132 4.57 4.13 -15.08
N PRO A 133 5.37 3.60 -16.03
CA PRO A 133 5.35 2.19 -16.42
C PRO A 133 5.57 1.18 -15.28
N SER A 134 6.19 1.60 -14.17
CA SER A 134 6.32 0.77 -12.96
C SER A 134 5.01 0.58 -12.19
N GLY A 135 3.98 1.38 -12.49
CA GLY A 135 2.73 1.48 -11.72
C GLY A 135 2.74 2.54 -10.62
N LEU A 136 3.86 3.26 -10.43
CA LEU A 136 3.90 4.42 -9.53
C LEU A 136 3.03 5.55 -10.13
N CYS A 137 2.19 6.17 -9.30
CA CYS A 137 1.35 7.29 -9.71
C CYS A 137 1.90 8.60 -9.12
N VAL A 138 1.83 9.67 -9.90
CA VAL A 138 2.18 11.05 -9.51
C VAL A 138 1.08 12.00 -9.96
#